data_AF-A0A9P0C990-F1
#
_entry.id   AF-A0A9P0C990-F1
#
_cell.length_a   1.000
_cell.length_b   1.000
_cell.length_c   1.000
_cell.angle_alpha   90.00
_cell.angle_beta   90.00
_cell.angle_gamma   90.00
#
_symmetry.space_group_name_H-M   'P 1'
#
loop_
_entity.id
_entity.type
_entity.pdbx_description
1 polymer ?
#
loop_
_entity_poly.entity_id
_entity_poly.type
_entity_poly.pdbx_seq_one_letter_code
_entity_poly.pdbx_strand_id
1 'polypeptide(L)'
;MHTVYHSRNMRAWFVYSYRAEKNIQSNERIVKISIFNKNNKYLAGHVINGRNLYPGTGYLVLVWETLGMMMGKLYTEISVVFENVRFQRATKIPEDGNLEFIVMIQKGTGNFEILESGVSIVTGRIYVKKDVGQYYRILPSQPEAAGPNIKHMLTKDFYKELRLRGYQYNGLFRGVIGCNVEGTRGRIAWVNNWVTFMDCMLQLKIIGLDTRDLLVSTRIKKLSIDVNMHYNAISKMSTDSSKHSFEIRVHPNKDVIR
;
A
#
# COMPACT_ATOMS: atom_id res chain seq x y z
N MET A 1 17.51 46.66 -29.19
CA MET A 1 17.48 47.41 -27.92
C MET A 1 16.35 46.82 -27.08
N HIS A 2 16.61 45.76 -26.31
CA HIS A 2 15.67 45.27 -25.29
C HIS A 2 16.46 44.68 -24.12
N THR A 3 16.13 45.19 -22.96
CA THR A 3 16.86 45.18 -21.70
C THR A 3 16.82 43.81 -21.01
N VAL A 4 17.97 43.36 -20.54
CA VAL A 4 18.11 42.20 -19.64
C VAL A 4 17.80 42.65 -18.22
N TYR A 5 16.78 42.05 -17.59
CA TYR A 5 16.65 42.08 -16.14
C TYR A 5 17.15 40.77 -15.56
N HIS A 6 18.26 40.84 -14.81
CA HIS A 6 18.67 39.79 -13.89
C HIS A 6 17.81 39.89 -12.62
N SER A 7 17.08 38.83 -12.28
CA SER A 7 16.66 38.59 -10.90
C SER A 7 17.08 37.18 -10.49
N ARG A 8 18.01 37.14 -9.52
CA ARG A 8 18.39 35.94 -8.78
C ARG A 8 17.21 35.50 -7.93
N ASN A 9 16.66 34.33 -8.21
CA ASN A 9 16.12 33.46 -7.17
C ASN A 9 16.17 32.01 -7.66
N MET A 10 17.27 31.35 -7.32
CA MET A 10 17.53 29.93 -7.58
C MET A 10 16.70 29.09 -6.60
N ARG A 11 15.43 28.85 -6.93
CA ARG A 11 14.69 27.68 -6.43
C ARG A 11 14.76 26.62 -7.50
N ALA A 12 15.61 25.62 -7.27
CA ALA A 12 15.72 24.45 -8.12
C ALA A 12 14.37 23.74 -8.13
N TRP A 13 13.62 23.92 -9.22
CA TRP A 13 12.47 23.07 -9.51
C TRP A 13 13.01 21.68 -9.79
N PHE A 14 12.70 20.73 -8.91
CA PHE A 14 12.92 19.31 -9.18
C PHE A 14 11.97 18.90 -10.31
N VAL A 15 12.43 19.11 -11.55
CA VAL A 15 11.80 18.52 -12.72
C VAL A 15 12.11 17.03 -12.65
N TYR A 16 11.08 16.23 -12.34
CA TYR A 16 11.14 14.78 -12.56
C TYR A 16 11.47 14.55 -14.02
N SER A 17 12.73 14.26 -14.33
CA SER A 17 13.09 13.71 -15.62
C SER A 17 12.62 12.26 -15.60
N TYR A 18 11.36 12.05 -15.99
CA TYR A 18 11.02 10.81 -16.65
C TYR A 18 11.93 10.74 -17.87
N ARG A 19 13.01 9.96 -17.79
CA ARG A 19 13.44 9.23 -18.98
C ARG A 19 12.22 8.38 -19.31
N ALA A 20 11.39 8.89 -20.22
CA ALA A 20 10.39 8.08 -20.88
C ALA A 20 11.14 6.88 -21.43
N GLU A 21 11.04 5.74 -20.74
CA GLU A 21 11.34 4.46 -21.35
C GLU A 21 10.40 4.36 -22.54
N LYS A 22 10.97 4.70 -23.71
CA LYS A 22 10.35 4.56 -25.00
C LYS A 22 9.92 3.10 -25.13
N ASN A 23 8.66 2.92 -25.54
CA ASN A 23 8.01 1.66 -25.94
C ASN A 23 7.57 0.71 -24.81
N ILE A 24 6.38 0.95 -24.26
CA ILE A 24 5.45 -0.16 -24.00
C ILE A 24 4.90 -0.60 -25.37
N GLN A 25 5.75 -1.20 -26.22
CA GLN A 25 5.30 -1.94 -27.41
C GLN A 25 4.88 -3.36 -27.02
N SER A 26 5.46 -3.92 -25.96
CA SER A 26 5.04 -5.17 -25.32
C SER A 26 3.95 -4.90 -24.28
N ASN A 27 3.05 -5.85 -24.04
CA ASN A 27 2.08 -5.79 -22.92
C ASN A 27 2.75 -6.01 -21.54
N GLU A 28 4.05 -5.73 -21.44
CA GLU A 28 4.93 -6.11 -20.34
C GLU A 28 5.76 -4.90 -19.89
N ARG A 29 5.87 -4.70 -18.58
CA ARG A 29 6.74 -3.70 -17.95
C ARG A 29 7.75 -4.42 -17.08
N ILE A 30 9.03 -4.23 -17.37
CA ILE A 30 10.13 -4.69 -16.50
C ILE A 30 10.33 -3.66 -15.41
N VAL A 31 10.30 -4.09 -14.15
CA VAL A 31 10.48 -3.24 -12.97
C VAL A 31 11.71 -3.72 -12.20
N LYS A 32 12.75 -2.89 -12.17
CA LYS A 32 13.96 -3.13 -11.37
C LYS A 32 13.89 -2.34 -10.07
N ILE A 33 13.97 -3.03 -8.94
CA ILE A 33 13.91 -2.47 -7.60
C ILE A 33 15.23 -2.74 -6.91
N SER A 34 15.84 -1.70 -6.34
CA SER A 34 16.95 -1.84 -5.40
C SER A 34 16.57 -1.20 -4.07
N ILE A 35 16.70 -1.92 -2.96
CA ILE A 35 16.42 -1.37 -1.62
C ILE A 35 17.45 -0.33 -1.18
N PHE A 36 18.59 -0.23 -1.88
CA PHE A 36 19.58 0.81 -1.62
C PHE A 36 19.17 2.17 -2.21
N ASN A 37 18.26 2.18 -3.19
CA ASN A 37 17.66 3.40 -3.70
C ASN A 37 16.80 4.07 -2.61
N LYS A 38 17.00 5.38 -2.39
CA LYS A 38 16.28 6.19 -1.39
C LYS A 38 14.76 5.96 -1.41
N ASN A 39 14.16 5.82 -2.58
CA ASN A 39 12.71 5.65 -2.71
C ASN A 39 12.21 4.27 -2.24
N ASN A 40 13.10 3.28 -2.17
CA ASN A 40 12.78 1.88 -1.87
C ASN A 40 13.38 1.40 -0.54
N LYS A 41 14.19 2.21 0.16
CA LYS A 41 14.81 1.86 1.45
C LYS A 41 13.80 1.38 2.50
N TYR A 42 12.57 1.87 2.44
CA TYR A 42 11.51 1.47 3.36
C TYR A 42 11.18 -0.03 3.29
N LEU A 43 11.42 -0.69 2.14
CA LEU A 43 11.16 -2.12 1.93
C LEU A 43 11.93 -3.01 2.90
N ALA A 44 13.12 -2.57 3.35
CA ALA A 44 13.88 -3.29 4.38
C ALA A 44 13.16 -3.41 5.73
N GLY A 45 12.09 -2.65 5.94
CA GLY A 45 11.24 -2.72 7.13
C GLY A 45 10.20 -3.83 7.11
N HIS A 46 9.98 -4.53 5.99
CA HIS A 46 8.99 -5.59 5.85
C HIS A 46 9.59 -6.97 6.18
N VAL A 47 9.90 -7.17 7.46
CA VAL A 47 10.53 -8.39 7.96
C VAL A 47 9.50 -9.32 8.59
N ILE A 48 9.43 -10.55 8.08
CA ILE A 48 8.52 -11.60 8.54
C ILE A 48 9.32 -12.88 8.77
N ASN A 49 9.22 -13.44 9.97
CA ASN A 49 9.97 -14.59 10.46
C ASN A 49 11.48 -14.48 10.19
N GLY A 50 12.05 -13.31 10.46
CA GLY A 50 13.46 -12.99 10.22
C GLY A 50 13.87 -12.83 8.76
N ARG A 51 12.92 -12.92 7.81
CA ARG A 51 13.18 -12.78 6.37
C ARG A 51 12.64 -11.44 5.87
N ASN A 52 13.44 -10.70 5.13
CA ASN A 52 12.99 -9.51 4.42
C ASN A 52 12.19 -9.96 3.19
N LEU A 53 10.87 -9.77 3.22
CA LEU A 53 9.97 -10.19 2.15
C LEU A 53 9.47 -8.97 1.40
N TYR A 54 9.33 -9.06 0.08
CA TYR A 54 8.65 -8.03 -0.68
C TYR A 54 7.16 -8.01 -0.27
N PRO A 55 6.59 -6.85 0.11
CA PRO A 55 5.24 -6.77 0.63
C PRO A 55 4.22 -7.11 -0.46
N GLY A 56 3.17 -7.85 -0.08
CA GLY A 56 2.06 -8.19 -0.98
C GLY A 56 1.41 -6.94 -1.60
N THR A 57 1.32 -5.87 -0.81
CA THR A 57 0.79 -4.57 -1.24
C THR A 57 1.72 -3.82 -2.20
N GLY A 58 3.01 -4.16 -2.23
CA GLY A 58 3.97 -3.65 -3.22
C GLY A 58 3.59 -4.09 -4.63
N TYR A 59 3.22 -5.36 -4.80
CA TYR A 59 2.76 -5.90 -6.09
C TYR A 59 1.52 -5.16 -6.61
N LEU A 60 0.57 -4.85 -5.71
CA LEU A 60 -0.64 -4.10 -6.07
C LEU A 60 -0.28 -2.71 -6.60
N VAL A 61 0.67 -2.01 -5.95
CA VAL A 61 1.14 -0.70 -6.41
C VAL A 61 1.87 -0.81 -7.75
N LEU A 62 2.70 -1.83 -7.98
CA LEU A 62 3.36 -2.05 -9.27
C LEU A 62 2.36 -2.23 -10.42
N VAL A 63 1.30 -3.01 -10.20
CA VAL A 63 0.22 -3.20 -11.18
C VAL A 63 -0.55 -1.90 -11.40
N TRP A 64 -0.85 -1.17 -10.33
CA TRP A 64 -1.56 0.11 -10.42
C TRP A 64 -0.76 1.17 -11.18
N GLU A 65 0.54 1.30 -10.91
CA GLU A 65 1.47 2.12 -11.68
C GLU A 65 1.48 1.75 -13.16
N THR A 66 1.55 0.46 -13.46
CA THR A 66 1.56 -0.04 -14.84
C THR A 66 0.28 0.32 -15.57
N LEU A 67 -0.88 0.19 -14.92
CA LEU A 67 -2.15 0.64 -15.48
C LEU A 67 -2.17 2.15 -15.73
N GLY A 68 -1.66 2.95 -14.78
CA GLY A 68 -1.52 4.40 -14.95
C GLY A 68 -0.68 4.75 -16.18
N MET A 69 0.48 4.11 -16.34
CA MET A 69 1.37 4.29 -17.49
C MET A 69 0.68 3.93 -18.81
N MET A 70 -0.04 2.81 -18.87
CA MET A 70 -0.81 2.41 -20.06
C MET A 70 -1.89 3.43 -20.44
N MET A 71 -2.38 4.21 -19.48
CA MET A 71 -3.37 5.27 -19.68
C MET A 71 -2.76 6.66 -19.84
N GLY A 72 -1.43 6.80 -19.76
CA GLY A 72 -0.75 8.10 -19.77
C GLY A 72 -1.07 8.99 -18.56
N LYS A 73 -1.32 8.39 -17.38
CA LYS A 73 -1.69 9.08 -16.14
C LYS A 73 -0.80 8.64 -14.97
N LEU A 74 -0.67 9.49 -13.96
CA LEU A 74 -0.08 9.05 -12.70
C LEU A 74 -1.07 8.10 -12.00
N TYR A 75 -0.55 7.03 -11.38
CA TYR A 75 -1.41 6.10 -10.65
C TYR A 75 -2.15 6.78 -9.50
N THR A 76 -1.51 7.77 -8.87
CA THR A 76 -2.09 8.62 -7.83
C THR A 76 -3.21 9.54 -8.32
N GLU A 77 -3.64 9.44 -9.58
CA GLU A 77 -4.77 10.18 -10.17
C GLU A 77 -5.91 9.25 -10.61
N ILE A 78 -5.73 7.93 -10.52
CA ILE A 78 -6.69 6.95 -11.04
C ILE A 78 -7.22 6.03 -9.93
N SER A 79 -8.50 6.18 -9.59
CA SER A 79 -9.19 5.22 -8.73
C SER A 79 -9.35 3.87 -9.42
N VAL A 80 -9.07 2.79 -8.69
CA VAL A 80 -9.01 1.42 -9.24
C VAL A 80 -9.73 0.41 -8.36
N VAL A 81 -10.12 -0.70 -8.98
CA VAL A 81 -10.58 -1.90 -8.29
C VAL A 81 -9.72 -3.08 -8.73
N PHE A 82 -9.23 -3.81 -7.74
CA PHE A 82 -8.64 -5.12 -7.90
C PHE A 82 -9.65 -6.20 -7.56
N GLU A 83 -9.66 -7.29 -8.34
CA GLU A 83 -10.50 -8.46 -8.11
C GLU A 83 -9.69 -9.74 -8.22
N ASN A 84 -10.03 -10.71 -7.37
CA ASN A 84 -9.48 -12.06 -7.39
C ASN A 84 -7.94 -12.11 -7.42
N VAL A 85 -7.28 -11.21 -6.66
CA VAL A 85 -5.82 -11.23 -6.54
C VAL A 85 -5.40 -12.48 -5.78
N ARG A 86 -4.42 -13.20 -6.31
CA ARG A 86 -3.83 -14.39 -5.71
C ARG A 86 -2.33 -14.19 -5.60
N PHE A 87 -1.80 -14.31 -4.39
CA PHE A 87 -0.36 -14.34 -4.12
C PHE A 87 0.07 -15.81 -4.06
N GLN A 88 0.76 -16.27 -5.10
CA GLN A 88 1.16 -17.67 -5.24
C GLN A 88 2.45 -17.95 -4.48
N ARG A 89 3.35 -16.96 -4.41
CA ARG A 89 4.64 -17.07 -3.72
C ARG A 89 5.05 -15.72 -3.14
N ALA A 90 5.62 -15.73 -1.93
CA ALA A 90 6.29 -14.56 -1.38
C ALA A 90 7.70 -14.44 -1.98
N THR A 91 8.09 -13.24 -2.42
CA THR A 91 9.47 -12.99 -2.87
C THR A 91 10.32 -12.54 -1.70
N LYS A 92 11.41 -13.28 -1.42
CA LYS A 92 12.46 -12.82 -0.49
C LYS A 92 13.29 -11.74 -1.18
N ILE A 93 13.54 -10.64 -0.49
CA ILE A 93 14.51 -9.63 -0.95
C ILE A 93 15.92 -10.20 -0.72
N PRO A 94 16.75 -10.36 -1.78
CA PRO A 94 18.10 -10.89 -1.64
C PRO A 94 19.03 -9.94 -0.87
N GLU A 95 20.20 -10.44 -0.47
CA GLU A 95 21.17 -9.68 0.33
C GLU A 95 21.79 -8.52 -0.45
N ASP A 96 21.96 -8.67 -1.76
CA ASP A 96 22.36 -7.60 -2.67
C ASP A 96 21.22 -6.59 -2.92
N GLY A 97 20.03 -6.83 -2.35
CA GLY A 97 18.95 -5.87 -2.30
C GLY A 97 18.23 -5.61 -3.63
N ASN A 98 18.55 -6.35 -4.68
CA ASN A 98 18.03 -6.12 -6.02
C ASN A 98 16.93 -7.11 -6.40
N LEU A 99 15.87 -6.62 -7.03
CA LEU A 99 14.74 -7.41 -7.51
C LEU A 99 14.38 -6.98 -8.92
N GLU A 100 13.93 -7.94 -9.71
CA GLU A 100 13.35 -7.70 -11.01
C GLU A 100 11.99 -8.39 -11.11
N PHE A 101 10.99 -7.61 -11.54
CA PHE A 101 9.65 -8.11 -11.79
C PHE A 101 9.25 -7.79 -13.23
N ILE A 102 8.46 -8.69 -13.84
CA ILE A 102 7.77 -8.40 -15.10
C ILE A 102 6.29 -8.27 -14.77
N VAL A 103 5.71 -7.12 -15.07
CA VAL A 103 4.29 -6.82 -14.82
C VAL A 103 3.56 -6.77 -16.16
N MET A 104 2.52 -7.58 -16.31
CA MET A 104 1.73 -7.65 -17.53
C MET A 104 0.27 -7.35 -17.25
N ILE A 105 -0.40 -6.57 -18.11
CA ILE A 105 -1.82 -6.27 -17.99
C ILE A 105 -2.48 -6.41 -19.37
N GLN A 106 -3.47 -7.30 -19.46
CA GLN A 106 -4.27 -7.49 -20.67
C GLN A 106 -5.25 -6.31 -20.84
N LYS A 107 -5.08 -5.51 -21.90
CA LYS A 107 -5.87 -4.27 -22.13
C LYS A 107 -7.39 -4.46 -22.14
N GLY A 108 -7.89 -5.59 -22.66
CA GLY A 108 -9.33 -5.84 -22.77
C GLY A 108 -9.98 -6.34 -21.47
N THR A 109 -9.33 -7.27 -20.78
CA THR A 109 -9.90 -7.92 -19.58
C THR A 109 -9.49 -7.24 -18.29
N GLY A 110 -8.33 -6.57 -18.27
CA GLY A 110 -7.67 -6.07 -17.06
C GLY A 110 -7.00 -7.18 -16.25
N ASN A 111 -6.95 -8.42 -16.76
CA ASN A 111 -6.23 -9.50 -16.11
C ASN A 111 -4.75 -9.16 -16.10
N PHE A 112 -4.11 -9.31 -14.94
CA PHE A 112 -2.71 -9.04 -14.75
C PHE A 112 -1.96 -10.24 -14.20
N GLU A 113 -0.67 -10.24 -14.45
CA GLU A 113 0.28 -11.21 -13.94
C GLU A 113 1.59 -10.49 -13.57
N ILE A 114 2.22 -10.93 -12.48
CA ILE A 114 3.56 -10.51 -12.10
C ILE A 114 4.45 -11.75 -12.08
N LEU A 115 5.56 -11.66 -12.80
CA LEU A 115 6.59 -12.69 -12.81
C LEU A 115 7.81 -12.23 -12.03
N GLU A 116 8.48 -13.19 -11.39
CA GLU A 116 9.80 -13.05 -10.82
C GLU A 116 10.61 -14.28 -11.22
N SER A 117 11.79 -14.05 -11.82
CA SER A 117 12.64 -15.13 -12.36
C SER A 117 11.90 -16.07 -13.31
N GLY A 118 11.04 -15.51 -14.18
CA GLY A 118 10.25 -16.27 -15.17
C GLY A 118 9.06 -17.04 -14.61
N VAL A 119 8.77 -16.94 -13.31
CA VAL A 119 7.66 -17.65 -12.66
C VAL A 119 6.57 -16.66 -12.25
N SER A 120 5.31 -16.98 -12.55
CA SER A 120 4.15 -16.25 -12.06
C SER A 120 4.05 -16.33 -10.54
N ILE A 121 4.03 -15.17 -9.89
CA ILE A 121 3.98 -15.06 -8.42
C ILE A 121 2.71 -14.36 -7.93
N VAL A 122 2.10 -13.52 -8.76
CA VAL A 122 0.85 -12.82 -8.45
C VAL A 122 -0.02 -12.73 -9.69
N THR A 123 -1.30 -13.05 -9.54
CA THR A 123 -2.30 -12.89 -10.61
C THR A 123 -3.52 -12.17 -10.07
N GLY A 124 -4.33 -11.58 -10.96
CA GLY A 124 -5.61 -10.99 -10.60
C GLY A 124 -6.19 -10.19 -11.75
N ARG A 125 -7.14 -9.32 -11.43
CA ARG A 125 -7.73 -8.37 -12.37
C ARG A 125 -7.72 -6.96 -11.79
N ILE A 126 -7.38 -5.97 -12.59
CA ILE A 126 -7.43 -4.54 -12.25
C ILE A 126 -8.26 -3.79 -13.29
N TYR A 127 -9.05 -2.82 -12.86
CA TYR A 127 -9.73 -1.88 -13.75
C TYR A 127 -9.96 -0.53 -13.09
N VAL A 128 -10.06 0.53 -13.90
CA VAL A 128 -10.40 1.87 -13.42
C VAL A 128 -11.88 1.94 -13.07
N LYS A 129 -12.18 2.51 -11.91
CA LYS A 129 -13.55 2.84 -11.51
C LYS A 129 -13.53 4.08 -10.64
N LYS A 130 -14.30 5.09 -11.04
CA LYS A 130 -14.50 6.31 -10.26
C LYS A 130 -15.52 6.07 -9.14
N ASP A 131 -15.46 6.93 -8.12
CA ASP A 131 -16.46 6.98 -7.03
C ASP A 131 -16.67 5.65 -6.32
N VAL A 132 -15.64 4.80 -6.29
CA VAL A 132 -15.71 3.48 -5.67
C VAL A 132 -16.03 3.61 -4.18
N GLY A 133 -15.53 4.66 -3.51
CA GLY A 133 -15.80 4.91 -2.10
C GLY A 133 -17.27 5.17 -1.77
N GLN A 134 -18.07 5.66 -2.73
CA GLN A 134 -19.48 6.00 -2.49
C GLN A 134 -20.36 4.75 -2.29
N TYR A 135 -20.06 3.66 -3.00
CA TYR A 135 -20.85 2.42 -2.95
C TYR A 135 -20.56 1.53 -1.71
N TYR A 136 -19.42 1.73 -1.03
CA TYR A 136 -19.01 0.89 0.10
C TYR A 136 -19.27 1.52 1.48
N ARG A 137 -19.91 2.68 1.56
CA ARG A 137 -20.18 3.38 2.83
C ARG A 137 -21.16 2.65 3.74
N ILE A 138 -22.01 1.75 3.23
CA ILE A 138 -23.11 1.13 3.97
C ILE A 138 -22.67 -0.12 4.74
N LEU A 139 -21.67 -0.01 5.61
CA LEU A 139 -21.55 -0.97 6.73
C LEU A 139 -21.68 -0.16 8.00
N PRO A 140 -22.69 -0.43 8.85
CA PRO A 140 -22.80 0.27 10.13
C PRO A 140 -21.55 -0.01 10.97
N SER A 141 -21.12 0.98 11.74
CA SER A 141 -20.18 0.75 12.83
C SER A 141 -20.79 -0.25 13.79
N GLN A 142 -20.00 -1.23 14.23
CA GLN A 142 -20.42 -2.08 15.33
C GLN A 142 -20.46 -1.23 16.61
N PRO A 143 -21.39 -1.50 17.55
CA PRO A 143 -21.36 -0.88 18.86
C PRO A 143 -20.01 -1.17 19.53
N GLU A 144 -19.38 -0.13 20.07
CA GLU A 144 -18.12 -0.25 20.79
C GLU A 144 -18.33 0.20 22.23
N ALA A 145 -17.71 -0.52 23.17
CA ALA A 145 -17.71 -0.10 24.56
C ALA A 145 -16.98 1.25 24.68
N ALA A 146 -17.58 2.20 25.40
CA ALA A 146 -17.04 3.54 25.59
C ALA A 146 -16.97 3.85 27.09
N GLY A 147 -15.94 4.58 27.50
CA GLY A 147 -15.73 4.97 28.90
C GLY A 147 -14.24 5.08 29.26
N PRO A 148 -13.92 5.68 30.41
CA PRO A 148 -12.54 5.93 30.83
C PRO A 148 -11.72 4.64 31.07
N ASN A 149 -12.39 3.51 31.29
CA ASN A 149 -11.78 2.22 31.58
C ASN A 149 -11.54 1.34 30.34
N ILE A 150 -11.91 1.82 29.15
CA ILE A 150 -11.71 1.07 27.91
C ILE A 150 -10.23 1.07 27.56
N LYS A 151 -9.68 -0.14 27.44
CA LYS A 151 -8.28 -0.33 27.10
C LYS A 151 -8.08 -0.22 25.60
N HIS A 152 -6.95 0.37 25.22
CA HIS A 152 -6.48 0.43 23.84
C HIS A 152 -5.09 -0.16 23.75
N MET A 153 -4.78 -0.73 22.60
CA MET A 153 -3.45 -1.21 22.28
C MET A 153 -2.73 -0.11 21.50
N LEU A 154 -1.73 0.51 22.13
CA LEU A 154 -0.90 1.55 21.51
C LEU A 154 0.16 0.92 20.59
N THR A 155 0.78 1.72 19.73
CA THR A 155 1.85 1.30 18.80
C THR A 155 2.86 0.32 19.43
N LYS A 156 3.35 0.62 20.63
CA LYS A 156 4.36 -0.23 21.30
C LYS A 156 3.84 -1.65 21.54
N ASP A 157 2.64 -1.77 22.09
CA ASP A 157 2.02 -3.04 22.44
C ASP A 157 1.54 -3.79 21.19
N PHE A 158 1.00 -3.06 20.21
CA PHE A 158 0.60 -3.60 18.92
C PHE A 158 1.74 -4.34 18.22
N TYR A 159 2.90 -3.69 18.05
CA TYR A 159 4.05 -4.30 17.40
C TYR A 159 4.80 -5.27 18.30
N LYS A 160 4.61 -5.22 19.63
CA LYS A 160 5.10 -6.26 20.53
C LYS A 160 4.34 -7.56 20.29
N GLU A 161 3.01 -7.49 20.22
CA GLU A 161 2.16 -8.65 19.95
C GLU A 161 2.45 -9.24 18.56
N LEU A 162 2.48 -8.41 17.50
CA LEU A 162 2.85 -8.89 16.16
C LEU A 162 4.23 -9.55 16.12
N ARG A 163 5.21 -9.05 16.87
CA ARG A 163 6.54 -9.66 16.96
C ARG A 163 6.50 -11.05 17.58
N LEU A 164 5.67 -11.26 18.61
CA LEU A 164 5.46 -12.58 19.22
C LEU A 164 4.87 -13.58 18.22
N ARG A 165 4.10 -13.11 17.23
CA ARG A 165 3.53 -13.92 16.12
C ARG A 165 4.46 -14.06 14.91
N GLY A 166 5.70 -13.56 15.01
CA GLY A 166 6.69 -13.68 13.94
C GLY A 166 6.73 -12.53 12.94
N TYR A 167 6.06 -11.41 13.18
CA TYR A 167 6.15 -10.21 12.33
C TYR A 167 7.11 -9.18 12.94
N GLN A 168 8.30 -9.03 12.35
CA GLN A 168 9.33 -8.11 12.84
C GLN A 168 9.34 -6.78 12.06
N TYR A 169 8.16 -6.21 11.80
CA TYR A 169 8.01 -4.94 11.09
C TYR A 169 8.89 -3.82 11.67
N ASN A 170 9.43 -2.98 10.78
CA ASN A 170 10.31 -1.87 11.11
C ASN A 170 10.08 -0.65 10.20
N GLY A 171 10.57 0.52 10.60
CA GLY A 171 10.49 1.75 9.83
C GLY A 171 9.05 2.12 9.46
N LEU A 172 8.81 2.42 8.18
CA LEU A 172 7.49 2.83 7.69
C LEU A 172 6.40 1.74 7.79
N PHE A 173 6.80 0.47 7.93
CA PHE A 173 5.84 -0.62 8.18
C PHE A 173 5.31 -0.64 9.63
N ARG A 174 5.80 0.26 10.50
CA ARG A 174 5.26 0.47 11.84
C ARG A 174 4.24 1.62 11.92
N GLY A 175 3.37 1.73 10.91
CA GLY A 175 2.44 2.86 10.74
C GLY A 175 1.17 2.84 11.61
N VAL A 176 0.78 1.70 12.19
CA VAL A 176 -0.34 1.61 13.15
C VAL A 176 -0.03 2.38 14.45
N ILE A 177 -0.83 3.41 14.73
CA ILE A 177 -0.74 4.28 15.92
C ILE A 177 -1.37 3.58 17.14
N GLY A 178 -2.44 2.81 16.90
CA GLY A 178 -3.08 1.99 17.91
C GLY A 178 -4.43 1.48 17.45
N CYS A 179 -5.05 0.63 18.24
CA CYS A 179 -6.39 0.10 18.02
C CYS A 179 -7.11 -0.22 19.34
N ASN A 180 -8.40 -0.53 19.27
CA ASN A 180 -9.09 -1.22 20.36
C ASN A 180 -8.57 -2.65 20.50
N VAL A 181 -8.85 -3.28 21.65
CA VAL A 181 -8.37 -4.63 21.98
C VAL A 181 -8.88 -5.66 20.98
N GLU A 182 -10.09 -5.48 20.46
CA GLU A 182 -10.71 -6.38 19.49
C GLU A 182 -10.11 -6.27 18.08
N GLY A 183 -9.27 -5.26 17.81
CA GLY A 183 -8.70 -5.00 16.49
C GLY A 183 -9.73 -4.55 15.43
N THR A 184 -10.95 -4.21 15.84
CA THR A 184 -12.05 -3.81 14.93
C THR A 184 -12.02 -2.33 14.56
N ARG A 185 -11.30 -1.49 15.31
CA ARG A 185 -11.06 -0.07 15.03
C ARG A 185 -9.62 0.31 15.35
N GLY A 186 -8.89 0.78 14.35
CA GLY A 186 -7.51 1.22 14.47
C GLY A 186 -7.27 2.60 13.87
N ARG A 187 -6.08 3.13 14.11
CA ARG A 187 -5.62 4.37 13.49
C ARG A 187 -4.26 4.16 12.85
N ILE A 188 -4.12 4.52 11.58
CA ILE A 188 -2.89 4.34 10.78
C ILE A 188 -2.35 5.71 10.37
N ALA A 189 -1.07 5.94 10.56
CA ALA A 189 -0.37 7.12 10.07
C ALA A 189 -0.27 7.11 8.53
N TRP A 190 -0.48 8.26 7.90
CA TRP A 190 -0.26 8.44 6.47
C TRP A 190 1.06 9.15 6.22
N VAL A 191 1.97 8.47 5.52
CA VAL A 191 3.34 8.95 5.24
C VAL A 191 3.62 9.00 3.73
N ASN A 192 2.59 9.30 2.94
CA ASN A 192 2.66 9.35 1.48
C ASN A 192 3.20 8.05 0.84
N ASN A 193 2.82 6.90 1.38
CA ASN A 193 3.29 5.59 0.90
C ASN A 193 2.15 4.57 0.97
N TRP A 194 1.53 4.34 -0.20
CA TRP A 194 0.41 3.41 -0.37
C TRP A 194 0.75 1.97 0.02
N VAL A 195 1.97 1.50 -0.27
CA VAL A 195 2.41 0.14 0.07
C VAL A 195 2.32 -0.07 1.58
N THR A 196 2.92 0.83 2.35
CA THR A 196 2.94 0.73 3.81
C THR A 196 1.57 0.97 4.44
N PHE A 197 0.77 1.88 3.87
CA PHE A 197 -0.57 2.17 4.37
C PHE A 197 -1.50 0.95 4.21
N MET A 198 -1.54 0.36 3.01
CA MET A 198 -2.32 -0.85 2.77
C MET A 198 -1.78 -2.04 3.58
N ASP A 199 -0.46 -2.13 3.79
CA ASP A 199 0.11 -3.20 4.61
C ASP A 199 -0.32 -3.05 6.08
N CYS A 200 -0.28 -1.84 6.63
CA CYS A 200 -0.77 -1.56 7.98
C CYS A 200 -2.27 -1.89 8.14
N MET A 201 -3.08 -1.74 7.07
CA MET A 201 -4.45 -2.23 7.08
C MET A 201 -4.46 -3.77 7.24
N LEU A 202 -3.68 -4.52 6.47
CA LEU A 202 -3.57 -5.98 6.64
C LEU A 202 -3.08 -6.36 8.05
N GLN A 203 -2.15 -5.60 8.64
CA GLN A 203 -1.69 -5.80 10.02
C GLN A 203 -2.83 -5.65 11.04
N LEU A 204 -3.72 -4.66 10.90
CA LEU A 204 -4.92 -4.52 11.73
C LEU A 204 -5.87 -5.72 11.58
N LYS A 205 -5.97 -6.30 10.38
CA LYS A 205 -6.75 -7.53 10.22
C LYS A 205 -6.11 -8.71 10.95
N ILE A 206 -4.78 -8.84 10.89
CA ILE A 206 -4.02 -9.91 11.54
C ILE A 206 -4.15 -9.86 13.07
N ILE A 207 -4.07 -8.67 13.67
CA ILE A 207 -4.09 -8.55 15.14
C ILE A 207 -5.39 -9.07 15.77
N GLY A 208 -6.51 -8.88 15.07
CA GLY A 208 -7.84 -9.30 15.53
C GLY A 208 -8.11 -10.79 15.38
N LEU A 209 -7.21 -11.55 14.76
CA LEU A 209 -7.31 -13.01 14.69
C LEU A 209 -6.79 -13.63 15.98
N ASP A 210 -7.59 -14.50 16.58
CA ASP A 210 -7.22 -15.29 17.76
C ASP A 210 -6.36 -16.49 17.35
N THR A 211 -5.17 -16.20 16.82
CA THR A 211 -4.14 -17.21 16.53
C THR A 211 -2.75 -16.62 16.75
N ARG A 212 -1.83 -17.49 17.15
CA ARG A 212 -0.39 -17.19 17.19
C ARG A 212 0.34 -17.63 15.93
N ASP A 213 -0.38 -18.26 15.00
CA ASP A 213 0.18 -18.71 13.75
C ASP A 213 0.60 -17.53 12.87
N LEU A 214 1.69 -17.74 12.15
CA LEU A 214 2.16 -16.78 11.17
C LEU A 214 1.28 -16.87 9.92
N LEU A 215 0.57 -15.78 9.61
CA LEU A 215 -0.30 -15.67 8.45
C LEU A 215 0.30 -14.77 7.38
N VAL A 216 0.24 -15.21 6.13
CA VAL A 216 0.54 -14.37 4.96
C VAL A 216 -0.71 -14.28 4.09
N SER A 217 -0.95 -13.10 3.52
CA SER A 217 -2.11 -12.90 2.65
C SER A 217 -1.92 -13.67 1.36
N THR A 218 -2.76 -14.68 1.11
CA THR A 218 -2.72 -15.52 -0.10
C THR A 218 -3.73 -15.06 -1.15
N ARG A 219 -4.78 -14.34 -0.75
CA ARG A 219 -5.85 -13.89 -1.64
C ARG A 219 -6.48 -12.57 -1.20
N ILE A 220 -6.77 -11.71 -2.16
CA ILE A 220 -7.67 -10.56 -1.99
C ILE A 220 -8.84 -10.73 -2.97
N LYS A 221 -10.04 -10.97 -2.45
CA LYS A 221 -11.24 -11.11 -3.28
C LYS A 221 -11.54 -9.81 -4.03
N LYS A 222 -11.47 -8.68 -3.31
CA LYS A 222 -11.69 -7.34 -3.85
C LYS A 222 -10.93 -6.30 -3.04
N LEU A 223 -10.29 -5.35 -3.71
CA LEU A 223 -9.74 -4.14 -3.13
C LEU A 223 -10.20 -2.96 -3.99
N SER A 224 -10.70 -1.90 -3.38
CA SER A 224 -11.07 -0.67 -4.08
C SER A 224 -10.27 0.48 -3.51
N ILE A 225 -9.61 1.25 -4.38
CA ILE A 225 -8.83 2.42 -4.00
C ILE A 225 -9.50 3.64 -4.62
N ASP A 226 -10.06 4.51 -3.76
CA ASP A 226 -10.60 5.79 -4.17
C ASP A 226 -9.60 6.90 -3.91
N VAL A 227 -8.83 7.25 -4.93
CA VAL A 227 -7.80 8.29 -4.89
C VAL A 227 -8.40 9.63 -4.49
N ASN A 228 -9.49 10.02 -5.15
CA ASN A 228 -10.12 11.32 -4.93
C ASN A 228 -10.63 11.42 -3.50
N MET A 229 -11.32 10.38 -3.00
CA MET A 229 -11.79 10.38 -1.61
C MET A 229 -10.63 10.43 -0.62
N HIS A 230 -9.54 9.69 -0.88
CA HIS A 230 -8.38 9.63 0.01
C HIS A 230 -7.67 10.99 0.09
N TYR A 231 -7.33 11.61 -1.04
CA TYR A 231 -6.66 12.91 -1.05
C TYR A 231 -7.57 14.06 -0.59
N ASN A 232 -8.88 13.97 -0.83
CA ASN A 232 -9.86 14.90 -0.23
C ASN A 232 -9.95 14.78 1.30
N ALA A 233 -9.68 13.60 1.85
CA ALA A 233 -9.60 13.43 3.30
C ALA A 233 -8.29 14.02 3.84
N ILE A 234 -7.16 13.80 3.16
CA ILE A 234 -5.85 14.37 3.52
C ILE A 234 -5.89 15.90 3.52
N SER A 235 -6.50 16.52 2.50
CA SER A 235 -6.56 17.98 2.38
C SER A 235 -7.36 18.66 3.51
N LYS A 236 -8.19 17.89 4.23
CA LYS A 236 -8.96 18.33 5.39
C LYS A 236 -8.26 18.04 6.72
N MET A 237 -7.13 17.33 6.72
CA MET A 237 -6.35 17.06 7.93
C MET A 237 -5.53 18.29 8.35
N SER A 238 -5.10 18.32 9.62
CA SER A 238 -4.21 19.34 10.16
C SER A 238 -2.98 19.56 9.27
N THR A 239 -2.45 20.78 9.19
CA THR A 239 -1.20 21.07 8.48
C THR A 239 0.03 20.40 9.10
N ASP A 240 -0.08 19.94 10.34
CA ASP A 240 0.93 19.13 11.00
C ASP A 240 0.93 17.70 10.45
N SER A 241 1.86 17.43 9.52
CA SER A 241 1.99 16.13 8.85
C SER A 241 2.26 14.97 9.81
N SER A 242 2.78 15.24 11.02
CA SER A 242 2.99 14.21 12.05
C SER A 242 1.67 13.65 12.60
N LYS A 243 0.54 14.31 12.32
CA LYS A 243 -0.81 13.93 12.78
C LYS A 243 -1.67 13.34 11.67
N HIS A 244 -1.17 13.31 10.42
CA HIS A 244 -1.91 12.75 9.28
C HIS A 244 -2.16 11.26 9.52
N SER A 245 -3.42 10.92 9.74
CA SER A 245 -3.80 9.57 10.14
C SER A 245 -5.25 9.28 9.82
N PHE A 246 -5.52 8.04 9.48
CA PHE A 246 -6.85 7.55 9.14
C PHE A 246 -7.35 6.62 10.22
N GLU A 247 -8.61 6.80 10.63
CA GLU A 247 -9.36 5.74 11.31
C GLU A 247 -9.66 4.63 10.29
N ILE A 248 -9.40 3.39 10.68
CA ILE A 248 -9.62 2.19 9.88
C ILE A 248 -10.50 1.25 10.67
N ARG A 249 -11.48 0.62 10.01
CA ARG A 249 -12.38 -0.35 10.62
C ARG A 249 -12.25 -1.72 9.99
N VAL A 250 -12.12 -2.73 10.85
CA VAL A 250 -12.16 -4.15 10.48
C VAL A 250 -13.54 -4.68 10.83
N HIS A 251 -14.16 -5.37 9.89
CA HIS A 251 -15.46 -6.02 10.03
C HIS A 251 -15.27 -7.54 9.87
N PRO A 252 -14.89 -8.27 10.95
CA PRO A 252 -14.55 -9.70 10.88
C PRO A 252 -15.65 -10.55 10.25
N ASN A 253 -16.91 -10.31 10.64
CA ASN A 253 -18.08 -11.05 10.14
C ASN A 253 -18.32 -10.93 8.63
N LYS A 254 -17.71 -9.92 7.99
CA LYS A 254 -17.81 -9.68 6.55
C LYS A 254 -16.50 -9.90 5.81
N ASP A 255 -15.43 -10.23 6.54
CA ASP A 255 -14.06 -10.30 6.05
C ASP A 255 -13.59 -9.02 5.32
N VAL A 256 -14.02 -7.85 5.82
CA VAL A 256 -13.75 -6.54 5.21
C VAL A 256 -12.91 -5.66 6.13
N ILE A 257 -11.98 -4.91 5.55
CA ILE A 257 -11.27 -3.79 6.18
C ILE A 257 -11.38 -2.55 5.29
N ARG A 258 -11.59 -1.37 5.88
CA ARG A 258 -11.75 -0.11 5.15
C ARG A 258 -11.45 1.12 6.00
#